data_AF-A0A544TPT8-F1
#
_entry.id   AF-A0A544TPT8-F1
#
_cell.length_a   1.000
_cell.length_b   1.000
_cell.length_c   1.000
_cell.angle_alpha   90.00
_cell.angle_beta   90.00
_cell.angle_gamma   90.00
#
_symmetry.space_group_name_H-M   'P 1'
#
loop_
_entity.id
_entity.type
_entity.pdbx_description
1 polymer ?
#
loop_
_entity_poly.entity_id
_entity_poly.type
_entity_poly.pdbx_seq_one_letter_code
_entity_poly.pdbx_strand_id
1 'polypeptide(L)'
;MKEINTIILPLSIRELLTYATSASKIDQEYDLYLQLENRLLYGYKENEKFIGCIGFELTATNNCEIKHIAVSPLERGRGIGKWMIDNICEKYSLQLILAETDLDAVSFYRKLGFTILSLGEKYPGVERFRCEYRKTE
;
A
#
# COMPACT_ATOMS: atom_id res chain seq x y z
N MET A 1 5.21 -1.22 -13.07
CA MET A 1 5.33 -0.21 -11.98
C MET A 1 6.66 0.53 -12.10
N LYS A 2 6.75 1.74 -11.56
CA LYS A 2 7.98 2.52 -11.46
C LYS A 2 8.22 2.90 -9.99
N GLU A 3 9.44 2.75 -9.50
CA GLU A 3 9.82 3.20 -8.17
C GLU A 3 9.82 4.73 -8.09
N ILE A 4 9.35 5.27 -6.97
CA ILE A 4 9.28 6.70 -6.67
C ILE A 4 10.32 6.99 -5.59
N ASN A 5 11.46 7.50 -6.02
CA ASN A 5 12.60 7.84 -5.16
C ASN A 5 13.18 9.24 -5.49
N THR A 6 12.34 10.11 -6.07
CA THR A 6 12.72 11.47 -6.46
C THR A 6 12.56 12.44 -5.31
N ILE A 7 13.47 13.41 -5.17
CA ILE A 7 13.40 14.46 -4.13
C ILE A 7 12.05 15.19 -4.16
N ILE A 8 11.53 15.47 -5.36
CA ILE A 8 10.21 16.09 -5.54
C ILE A 8 9.16 14.99 -5.69
N LEU A 9 8.15 14.99 -4.82
CA LEU A 9 7.00 14.09 -4.90
C LEU A 9 6.14 14.39 -6.14
N PRO A 10 5.97 13.44 -7.08
CA PRO A 10 5.10 13.66 -8.23
C PRO A 10 3.66 13.98 -7.81
N LEU A 11 3.04 14.98 -8.43
CA LEU A 11 1.69 15.44 -8.08
C LEU A 11 0.63 14.33 -8.12
N SER A 12 0.70 13.45 -9.13
CA SER A 12 -0.22 12.31 -9.25
C SER A 12 -0.03 11.27 -8.15
N ILE A 13 1.20 11.08 -7.65
CA ILE A 13 1.45 10.21 -6.48
C ILE A 13 0.96 10.89 -5.20
N ARG A 14 1.17 12.20 -5.04
CA ARG A 14 0.61 12.97 -3.92
C ARG A 14 -0.91 12.84 -3.86
N GLU A 15 -1.59 13.02 -4.98
CA GLU A 15 -3.03 12.82 -5.09
C GLU A 15 -3.43 11.40 -4.68
N LEU A 16 -2.74 10.36 -5.16
CA LEU A 16 -3.03 8.98 -4.80
C LEU A 16 -2.86 8.71 -3.29
N LEU A 17 -1.84 9.30 -2.65
CA LEU A 17 -1.61 9.15 -1.22
C LEU A 17 -2.75 9.75 -0.37
N THR A 18 -3.48 10.75 -0.86
CA THR A 18 -4.68 11.27 -0.16
C THR A 18 -5.78 10.24 0.04
N TYR A 19 -5.80 9.16 -0.74
CA TYR A 19 -6.75 8.06 -0.58
C TYR A 19 -6.27 6.97 0.39
N ALA A 20 -5.02 7.02 0.83
CA ALA A 20 -4.41 6.02 1.71
C ALA A 20 -3.99 6.60 3.08
N THR A 21 -3.83 7.92 3.17
CA THR A 21 -3.48 8.61 4.42
C THR A 21 -4.03 10.05 4.42
N SER A 22 -4.07 10.69 5.59
CA SER A 22 -4.52 12.08 5.71
C SER A 22 -3.54 13.03 5.01
N ALA A 23 -4.06 14.07 4.35
CA ALA A 23 -3.25 15.06 3.63
C ALA A 23 -2.12 15.68 4.47
N SER A 24 -2.36 15.90 5.76
CA SER A 24 -1.38 16.45 6.71
C SER A 24 -0.19 15.53 7.00
N LYS A 25 -0.29 14.23 6.69
CA LYS A 25 0.78 13.25 6.91
C LYS A 25 1.57 12.93 5.65
N ILE A 26 1.12 13.37 4.47
CA ILE A 26 1.72 12.93 3.20
C ILE A 26 3.21 13.29 3.12
N ASP A 27 3.60 14.50 3.50
CA ASP A 27 5.00 14.93 3.42
C ASP A 27 5.87 14.11 4.38
N GLN A 28 5.42 13.94 5.63
CA GLN A 28 6.11 13.10 6.61
C GLN A 28 6.25 11.65 6.15
N GLU A 29 5.19 11.05 5.61
CA GLU A 29 5.24 9.67 5.10
C GLU A 29 6.12 9.56 3.85
N TYR A 30 6.19 10.61 3.02
CA TYR A 30 7.07 10.65 1.86
C TYR A 30 8.54 10.77 2.24
N ASP A 31 8.86 11.57 3.25
CA ASP A 31 10.22 11.68 3.78
C ASP A 31 10.73 10.31 4.26
N LEU A 32 9.86 9.48 4.86
CA LEU A 32 10.23 8.12 5.27
C LEU A 32 10.57 7.21 4.08
N TYR A 33 9.92 7.38 2.92
CA TYR A 33 10.29 6.66 1.69
C TYR A 33 11.62 7.13 1.07
N LEU A 34 12.06 8.36 1.38
CA LEU A 34 13.34 8.87 0.91
C LEU A 34 14.49 8.53 1.86
N GLN A 35 14.21 8.40 3.16
CA GLN A 35 15.22 8.23 4.21
C GLN A 35 15.48 6.77 4.57
N LEU A 36 14.46 5.90 4.52
CA LEU A 36 14.58 4.51 4.96
C LEU A 36 14.80 3.59 3.76
N GLU A 37 15.96 2.95 3.68
CA GLU A 37 16.33 2.05 2.56
C GLU A 37 15.37 0.86 2.40
N ASN A 38 14.79 0.39 3.50
CA ASN A 38 13.85 -0.73 3.50
C ASN A 38 12.41 -0.31 3.19
N ARG A 39 12.13 0.98 3.01
CA ARG A 39 10.79 1.52 2.81
C ARG A 39 10.66 2.10 1.41
N LEU A 40 9.85 1.45 0.59
CA LEU A 40 9.81 1.70 -0.85
C LEU A 40 8.43 2.16 -1.29
N LEU A 41 8.37 3.10 -2.24
CA LEU A 41 7.14 3.56 -2.88
C LEU A 41 7.18 3.29 -4.38
N TYR A 42 6.13 2.68 -4.90
CA TYR A 42 5.97 2.40 -6.32
C TYR A 42 4.69 3.02 -6.87
N GLY A 43 4.76 3.50 -8.11
CA GLY A 43 3.62 3.97 -8.89
C GLY A 43 3.27 3.01 -10.03
N TYR A 44 1.98 2.75 -10.23
CA TYR A 44 1.42 2.16 -11.43
C TYR A 44 1.07 3.27 -12.43
N LYS A 45 1.67 3.21 -13.62
CA LYS A 45 1.64 4.29 -14.62
C LYS A 45 0.95 3.79 -15.90
N GLU A 46 -0.08 4.51 -16.36
CA GLU A 46 -0.75 4.35 -17.66
C GLU A 46 -0.79 5.73 -18.34
N ASN A 47 -0.54 5.81 -19.65
CA ASN A 47 -0.61 7.05 -20.45
C ASN A 47 0.08 8.26 -19.81
N GLU A 48 1.32 8.08 -19.36
CA GLU A 48 2.11 9.10 -18.67
C GLU A 48 1.63 9.56 -17.28
N LYS A 49 0.49 9.05 -16.78
CA LYS A 49 -0.07 9.37 -15.46
C LYS A 49 0.05 8.21 -14.49
N PHE A 50 0.41 8.49 -13.24
CA PHE A 50 0.26 7.51 -12.17
C PHE A 50 -1.20 7.41 -11.76
N ILE A 51 -1.76 6.20 -11.85
CA ILE A 51 -3.16 5.91 -11.49
C ILE A 51 -3.29 4.94 -10.32
N GLY A 52 -2.18 4.41 -9.82
CA GLY A 52 -2.11 3.67 -8.58
C GLY A 52 -0.75 3.86 -7.91
N CYS A 53 -0.72 3.69 -6.59
CA CYS A 53 0.53 3.63 -5.84
C CYS A 53 0.46 2.53 -4.77
N ILE A 54 1.62 1.98 -4.43
CA ILE A 54 1.82 1.06 -3.32
C ILE A 54 3.13 1.40 -2.65
N GLY A 55 3.09 1.63 -1.35
CA GLY A 55 4.27 1.82 -0.52
C GLY A 55 4.27 0.84 0.63
N PHE A 56 5.43 0.23 0.85
CA PHE A 56 5.61 -0.87 1.78
C PHE A 56 7.00 -0.81 2.42
N GLU A 57 7.12 -1.49 3.55
CA GLU A 57 8.37 -1.62 4.28
C GLU A 57 8.77 -3.11 4.33
N LEU A 58 10.01 -3.41 3.97
CA LEU A 58 10.60 -4.74 4.13
C LEU A 58 11.00 -4.91 5.60
N THR A 59 10.39 -5.89 6.28
CA THR A 59 10.52 -6.06 7.74
C THR A 59 11.42 -7.23 8.13
N ALA A 60 11.55 -8.23 7.26
CA ALA A 60 12.48 -9.36 7.36
C ALA A 60 12.67 -9.97 5.97
N THR A 61 13.50 -11.01 5.86
CA THR A 61 13.63 -11.78 4.62
C THR A 61 12.27 -12.26 4.16
N ASN A 62 11.92 -11.93 2.91
CA ASN A 62 10.65 -12.28 2.25
C ASN A 62 9.38 -11.79 2.98
N ASN A 63 9.49 -10.79 3.86
CA ASN A 63 8.35 -10.23 4.58
C ASN A 63 8.23 -8.73 4.33
N CYS A 64 7.00 -8.24 4.19
CA CYS A 64 6.75 -6.81 4.15
C CYS A 64 5.48 -6.39 4.89
N GLU A 65 5.39 -5.10 5.19
CA GLU A 65 4.16 -4.43 5.61
C GLU A 65 3.78 -3.36 4.59
N ILE A 66 2.58 -3.44 4.03
CA ILE A 66 2.02 -2.38 3.19
C ILE A 66 1.64 -1.21 4.10
N LYS A 67 2.28 -0.06 3.87
CA LYS A 67 2.01 1.19 4.59
C LYS A 67 0.94 2.02 3.87
N HIS A 68 0.95 2.00 2.54
CA HIS A 68 0.01 2.76 1.72
C HIS A 68 -0.32 1.98 0.44
N ILE A 69 -1.60 1.94 0.06
CA ILE A 69 -2.01 1.44 -1.25
C ILE A 69 -3.23 2.23 -1.71
N ALA A 70 -3.19 2.73 -2.94
CA ALA A 70 -4.30 3.45 -3.53
C ALA A 70 -4.38 3.22 -5.04
N VAL A 71 -5.61 3.21 -5.55
CA VAL A 71 -5.92 3.30 -6.98
C VAL A 71 -6.86 4.48 -7.15
N SER A 72 -6.60 5.28 -8.19
CA SER A 72 -7.44 6.42 -8.56
C SER A 72 -8.91 5.99 -8.61
N PRO A 73 -9.85 6.76 -8.04
CA PRO A 73 -11.27 6.37 -7.97
C PRO A 73 -11.88 5.92 -9.29
N LEU A 74 -11.49 6.56 -10.41
CA LEU A 74 -11.99 6.26 -11.76
C LEU A 74 -11.47 4.92 -12.30
N GLU A 75 -10.37 4.41 -11.75
CA GLU A 75 -9.67 3.21 -12.23
C GLU A 75 -9.84 1.99 -11.30
N ARG A 76 -10.65 2.14 -10.24
CA ARG A 76 -10.96 1.06 -9.31
C ARG A 76 -11.79 -0.04 -9.98
N GLY A 77 -11.72 -1.25 -9.43
CA GLY A 77 -12.42 -2.42 -9.98
C GLY A 77 -11.71 -3.09 -11.17
N ARG A 78 -10.66 -2.47 -11.74
CA ARG A 78 -9.85 -3.04 -12.84
C ARG A 78 -8.78 -4.05 -12.39
N GLY A 79 -8.72 -4.42 -11.12
CA GLY A 79 -7.71 -5.34 -10.58
C GLY A 79 -6.31 -4.73 -10.35
N ILE A 80 -6.12 -3.41 -10.53
CA ILE A 80 -4.82 -2.72 -10.40
C ILE A 80 -4.21 -2.92 -9.00
N GLY A 81 -5.01 -2.79 -7.94
CA GLY A 81 -4.53 -2.98 -6.56
C GLY A 81 -3.99 -4.39 -6.31
N LYS A 82 -4.68 -5.42 -6.82
CA LYS A 82 -4.21 -6.82 -6.78
C LYS A 82 -2.90 -6.96 -7.55
N TRP A 83 -2.86 -6.44 -8.77
CA TRP A 83 -1.68 -6.52 -9.63
C TRP A 83 -0.45 -5.87 -8.98
N MET A 84 -0.63 -4.73 -8.29
CA MET A 84 0.46 -4.07 -7.55
C MET A 84 0.98 -4.92 -6.39
N ILE A 85 0.09 -5.59 -5.65
CA ILE A 85 0.47 -6.54 -4.59
C ILE A 85 1.22 -7.72 -5.19
N ASP A 86 0.67 -8.37 -6.22
CA ASP A 86 1.31 -9.51 -6.90
C ASP A 86 2.71 -9.14 -7.41
N ASN A 87 2.87 -7.93 -7.99
CA ASN A 87 4.16 -7.45 -8.47
C ASN A 87 5.22 -7.34 -7.37
N ILE A 88 4.87 -6.81 -6.19
CA ILE A 88 5.83 -6.74 -5.09
C ILE A 88 6.08 -8.13 -4.48
N CYS A 89 5.09 -9.04 -4.51
CA CYS A 89 5.29 -10.42 -4.09
C CYS A 89 6.35 -11.11 -4.94
N GLU A 90 6.22 -11.02 -6.27
CA GLU A 90 7.17 -11.64 -7.20
C GLU A 90 8.54 -10.97 -7.09
N LYS A 91 8.59 -9.64 -7.14
CA LYS A 91 9.85 -8.88 -7.16
C LYS A 91 10.70 -9.11 -5.91
N TYR A 92 10.08 -9.21 -4.73
CA TYR A 92 10.78 -9.37 -3.46
C TYR A 92 10.64 -10.79 -2.87
N SER A 93 10.15 -11.75 -3.67
CA SER A 93 9.94 -13.15 -3.24
C SER A 93 9.16 -13.27 -1.93
N LEU A 94 8.16 -12.41 -1.72
CA LEU A 94 7.47 -12.28 -0.44
C LEU A 94 6.66 -13.53 -0.12
N GLN A 95 6.82 -14.00 1.12
CA GLN A 95 6.07 -15.11 1.71
C GLN A 95 5.04 -14.61 2.71
N LEU A 96 5.27 -13.46 3.35
CA LEU A 96 4.35 -12.82 4.30
C LEU A 96 4.15 -11.35 3.95
N ILE A 97 2.89 -10.94 3.87
CA ILE A 97 2.48 -9.54 3.71
C ILE A 97 1.55 -9.17 4.83
N LEU A 98 1.87 -8.08 5.51
CA LEU A 98 1.05 -7.47 6.53
C LEU A 98 0.46 -6.15 6.01
N ALA A 99 -0.71 -5.79 6.53
CA ALA A 99 -1.25 -4.44 6.41
C ALA A 99 -2.12 -4.12 7.63
N GLU A 100 -2.16 -2.86 8.05
CA GLU A 100 -3.19 -2.34 8.97
C GLU A 100 -4.16 -1.46 8.16
N THR A 101 -5.46 -1.66 8.34
CA THR A 101 -6.49 -0.95 7.57
C THR A 101 -7.73 -0.67 8.41
N ASP A 102 -8.69 0.09 7.90
CA ASP A 102 -10.01 0.34 8.50
C ASP A 102 -11.12 -0.39 7.74
N LEU A 103 -12.36 -0.17 8.15
CA LEU A 103 -13.56 -0.82 7.61
C LEU A 103 -13.76 -0.54 6.10
N ASP A 104 -13.34 0.62 5.60
CA ASP A 104 -13.54 0.99 4.20
C ASP A 104 -12.66 0.17 3.26
N ALA A 105 -11.45 -0.17 3.70
CA ALA A 105 -10.46 -0.89 2.91
C ALA A 105 -10.28 -2.37 3.28
N VAL A 106 -10.79 -2.85 4.43
CA VAL A 106 -10.64 -4.26 4.84
C VAL A 106 -11.22 -5.25 3.82
N SER A 107 -12.31 -4.87 3.15
CA SER A 107 -12.96 -5.71 2.13
C SER A 107 -12.08 -5.95 0.90
N PHE A 108 -11.19 -5.01 0.57
CA PHE A 108 -10.21 -5.16 -0.50
C PHE A 108 -9.24 -6.29 -0.16
N TYR A 109 -8.61 -6.26 1.01
CA TYR A 109 -7.68 -7.31 1.46
C TYR A 109 -8.36 -8.68 1.58
N ARG A 110 -9.57 -8.73 2.14
CA ARG A 110 -10.34 -9.98 2.26
C ARG A 110 -10.58 -10.66 0.91
N LYS A 111 -10.92 -9.89 -0.13
CA LYS A 111 -11.11 -10.41 -1.49
C LYS A 111 -9.83 -10.95 -2.12
N LEU A 112 -8.66 -10.50 -1.65
CA LEU A 112 -7.36 -10.98 -2.10
C LEU A 112 -6.87 -12.21 -1.31
N GLY A 113 -7.67 -12.75 -0.41
CA GLY A 113 -7.32 -13.92 0.39
C GLY A 113 -6.49 -13.62 1.63
N PHE A 114 -6.41 -12.35 2.06
CA PHE A 114 -5.81 -12.01 3.35
C PHE A 114 -6.71 -12.53 4.48
N THR A 115 -6.09 -13.13 5.49
CA THR A 115 -6.71 -13.36 6.79
C THR A 115 -6.88 -12.02 7.48
N ILE A 116 -8.07 -11.77 8.03
CA ILE A 116 -8.42 -10.50 8.66
C ILE A 116 -8.63 -10.72 10.16
N LEU A 117 -7.91 -9.96 10.97
CA LEU A 117 -8.08 -9.91 12.42
C LEU A 117 -8.47 -8.50 12.84
N SER A 118 -9.62 -8.34 13.52
CA SER A 118 -9.94 -7.07 14.16
C SER A 118 -8.97 -6.78 15.30
N LEU A 119 -8.50 -5.54 15.38
CA LEU A 119 -7.70 -4.99 16.46
C LEU A 119 -8.56 -4.15 17.42
N GLY A 120 -9.88 -4.10 17.21
CA GLY A 120 -10.81 -3.24 17.93
C GLY A 120 -10.67 -1.76 17.55
N GLU A 121 -11.33 -0.90 18.33
CA GLU A 121 -11.23 0.54 18.19
C GLU A 121 -9.91 1.05 18.78
N LYS A 122 -8.99 1.45 17.90
CA LYS A 122 -7.73 2.11 18.30
C LYS A 122 -7.93 3.62 18.48
N TYR A 123 -8.99 4.16 17.87
CA TYR A 123 -9.46 5.54 17.99
C TYR A 123 -10.99 5.53 18.09
N PRO A 124 -11.63 6.52 18.73
CA PRO A 124 -13.09 6.56 18.88
C PRO A 124 -13.80 6.40 17.54
N GLY A 125 -14.59 5.33 17.40
CA GLY A 125 -15.39 5.05 16.20
C GLY A 125 -14.60 4.58 14.98
N VAL A 126 -13.30 4.27 15.10
CA VAL A 126 -12.50 3.72 14.01
C VAL A 126 -11.88 2.39 14.42
N GLU A 127 -12.55 1.31 14.01
CA GLU A 127 -12.02 -0.04 14.11
C GLU A 127 -10.83 -0.22 13.14
N ARG A 128 -9.77 -0.87 13.62
CA ARG A 128 -8.62 -1.23 12.80
C ARG A 128 -8.53 -2.73 12.62
N PHE A 129 -8.05 -3.16 11.46
CA PHE A 129 -7.89 -4.55 11.11
C PHE A 129 -6.45 -4.83 10.72
N ARG A 130 -5.88 -5.89 11.29
CA ARG A 130 -4.65 -6.50 10.80
C ARG A 130 -5.00 -7.48 9.69
N CYS A 131 -4.43 -7.24 8.52
CA CYS A 131 -4.54 -8.10 7.36
C CYS A 131 -3.23 -8.88 7.19
N GLU A 132 -3.33 -10.18 7.00
CA GLU A 132 -2.18 -11.06 6.83
C GLU A 132 -2.37 -11.97 5.61
N TYR A 133 -1.43 -11.92 4.68
CA TYR A 133 -1.37 -12.87 3.56
C TYR A 133 -0.10 -13.69 3.67
N ARG A 134 -0.26 -15.02 3.61
CA ARG A 134 0.84 -15.98 3.54
C ARG A 134 0.77 -16.71 2.22
N LYS A 135 1.87 -16.72 1.48
CA LYS A 135 2.00 -17.60 0.32
C LYS A 135 2.10 -19.03 0.86
N THR A 136 1.15 -19.87 0.46
CA THR A 136 1.20 -21.30 0.73
C THR A 136 2.02 -21.96 -0.37
N GLU A 137 2.89 -22.90 0.02
CA GLU A 137 3.72 -23.70 -0.90
C GLU A 137 2.88 -24.61 -1.80
#